data_AF-A0AAW1T8A2-F1
#
_entry.id   AF-A0AAW1T8A2-F1
#
_cell.length_a   1.000
_cell.length_b   1.000
_cell.length_c   1.000
_cell.angle_alpha   90.00
_cell.angle_beta   90.00
_cell.angle_gamma   90.00
#
_symmetry.space_group_name_H-M   'P 1'
#
loop_
_entity.id
_entity.type
_entity.pdbx_description
1 polymer ?
#
loop_
_entity_poly.entity_id
_entity_poly.type
_entity_poly.pdbx_seq_one_letter_code
_entity_poly.pdbx_strand_id
1 'polypeptide(L)'
;MVDAAKGPVSSIFRRGGNKQETSAAPEQLATERQELDRQLDELEAVWSIPKQGDVSIALWQQDSLTYLVVVPRGKLLQHMGFNWKGKLHLHPEEAMYLMDRANLVLFARSPEGRQPAQLSLLEAYRLMVSSFTKNI
;
A
#
# COMPACT_ATOMS: atom_id res chain seq x y z
N MET A 1 -45.97 3.12 -20.55
CA MET A 1 -45.99 2.74 -19.12
C MET A 1 -44.66 2.08 -18.83
N VAL A 2 -43.81 2.75 -18.05
CA VAL A 2 -42.46 2.29 -17.69
C VAL A 2 -42.58 1.79 -16.26
N ASP A 3 -42.26 0.53 -15.99
CA ASP A 3 -42.17 0.02 -14.62
C ASP A 3 -40.83 -0.66 -14.36
N ALA A 4 -40.33 -0.37 -13.17
CA ALA A 4 -38.93 -0.25 -12.80
C ALA A 4 -38.19 -1.58 -12.57
N ALA A 5 -36.91 -1.59 -12.94
CA ALA A 5 -35.97 -2.67 -12.69
C ALA A 5 -35.71 -2.86 -11.18
N LYS A 6 -36.01 -4.07 -10.69
CA LYS A 6 -35.85 -4.52 -9.31
C LYS A 6 -34.35 -4.74 -9.01
N GLY A 7 -33.77 -3.96 -8.10
CA GLY A 7 -32.36 -4.08 -7.68
C GLY A 7 -32.06 -5.36 -6.88
N PRO A 8 -30.78 -5.73 -6.72
CA PRO A 8 -30.39 -7.01 -6.11
C PRO A 8 -30.59 -7.01 -4.59
N VAL A 9 -31.40 -7.95 -4.11
CA VAL A 9 -31.69 -8.15 -2.68
C VAL A 9 -30.76 -9.23 -2.12
N SER A 10 -29.87 -8.89 -1.19
CA SER A 10 -29.06 -9.88 -0.47
C SER A 10 -29.73 -10.27 0.84
N SER A 11 -30.03 -11.56 1.03
CA SER A 11 -30.62 -12.09 2.25
C SER A 11 -29.56 -12.64 3.21
N ILE A 12 -29.50 -12.12 4.44
CA ILE A 12 -28.70 -12.70 5.53
C ILE A 12 -29.63 -13.57 6.39
N PHE A 13 -29.38 -14.87 6.42
CA PHE A 13 -30.14 -15.81 7.26
C PHE A 13 -29.60 -15.79 8.70
N ARG A 14 -30.35 -15.19 9.64
CA ARG A 14 -30.15 -15.43 11.07
C ARG A 14 -31.17 -16.46 11.55
N ARG A 15 -30.66 -17.60 12.05
CA ARG A 15 -31.44 -18.77 12.47
C ARG A 15 -32.39 -18.37 13.62
N GLY A 16 -33.70 -18.31 13.34
CA GLY A 16 -34.75 -18.21 14.37
C GLY A 16 -35.51 -16.88 14.49
N GLY A 17 -35.31 -15.91 13.59
CA GLY A 17 -36.10 -14.66 13.57
C GLY A 17 -36.82 -14.46 12.25
N ASN A 18 -38.02 -13.86 12.29
CA ASN A 18 -38.80 -13.49 11.10
C ASN A 18 -37.91 -12.88 10.02
N LYS A 19 -38.13 -13.30 8.77
CA LYS A 19 -37.46 -12.81 7.56
C LYS A 19 -37.74 -11.30 7.41
N GLN A 20 -36.95 -10.46 8.06
CA GLN A 20 -36.93 -9.03 7.81
C GLN A 20 -36.07 -8.80 6.57
N GLU A 21 -36.76 -8.53 5.47
CA GLU A 21 -36.13 -7.99 4.27
C GLU A 21 -35.70 -6.55 4.60
N THR A 22 -34.45 -6.38 5.03
CA THR A 22 -33.84 -5.05 5.19
C THR A 22 -33.59 -4.48 3.80
N SER A 23 -34.67 -4.02 3.16
CA SER A 23 -34.55 -3.05 2.08
C SER A 23 -34.12 -1.75 2.74
N ALA A 24 -32.83 -1.41 2.61
CA ALA A 24 -32.37 -0.09 3.00
C ALA A 24 -33.22 0.93 2.24
N ALA A 25 -33.83 1.87 2.97
CA ALA A 25 -34.65 2.89 2.34
C ALA A 25 -33.77 3.67 1.34
N PRO A 26 -34.29 4.12 0.19
CA PRO A 26 -33.51 4.84 -0.81
C PRO A 26 -32.79 6.07 -0.22
N GLU A 27 -33.35 6.68 0.82
CA GLU A 27 -32.76 7.80 1.57
C GLU A 27 -31.53 7.37 2.40
N GLN A 28 -31.53 6.17 2.97
CA GLN A 28 -30.40 5.63 3.74
C GLN A 28 -29.22 5.33 2.81
N LEU A 29 -29.49 4.75 1.64
CA LEU A 29 -28.48 4.48 0.61
C LEU A 29 -27.89 5.76 0.01
N ALA A 30 -28.71 6.81 -0.14
CA ALA A 30 -28.24 8.12 -0.61
C ALA A 30 -27.31 8.78 0.42
N THR A 31 -27.66 8.70 1.71
CA THR A 31 -26.85 9.24 2.80
C THR A 31 -25.52 8.49 2.93
N GLU A 32 -25.55 7.16 2.83
CA GLU A 32 -24.36 6.31 2.89
C GLU A 32 -23.42 6.57 1.70
N ARG A 33 -23.96 6.72 0.49
CA ARG A 33 -23.17 7.14 -0.69
C ARG A 33 -22.53 8.50 -0.50
N GLN A 34 -23.27 9.47 0.02
CA GLN A 34 -22.75 10.81 0.25
C GLN A 34 -21.60 10.82 1.26
N GLU A 35 -21.69 10.01 2.32
CA GLU A 35 -20.61 9.88 3.29
C GLU A 35 -19.39 9.15 2.69
N LEU A 36 -19.60 8.12 1.86
CA LEU A 36 -18.52 7.43 1.16
C LEU A 36 -17.80 8.37 0.17
N ASP A 37 -18.54 9.16 -0.59
CA ASP A 37 -17.98 10.15 -1.51
C ASP A 37 -17.16 11.19 -0.74
N ARG A 38 -17.66 11.65 0.42
CA ARG A 38 -16.93 12.57 1.31
C ARG A 38 -15.62 11.96 1.81
N GLN A 39 -15.63 10.69 2.22
CA GLN A 39 -14.43 9.99 2.68
C GLN A 39 -13.43 9.77 1.56
N LEU A 40 -13.90 9.51 0.33
CA LEU A 40 -13.04 9.41 -0.86
C LEU A 40 -12.40 10.76 -1.19
N ASP A 41 -13.16 11.84 -1.16
CA ASP A 41 -12.64 13.20 -1.38
C ASP A 41 -11.58 13.58 -0.32
N GLU A 42 -11.82 13.25 0.95
CA GLU A 42 -10.83 13.46 2.02
C GLU A 42 -9.55 12.64 1.78
N LEU A 43 -9.68 11.38 1.33
CA LEU A 43 -8.53 10.54 1.00
C LEU A 43 -7.75 11.09 -0.21
N GLU A 44 -8.46 11.50 -1.25
CA GLU A 44 -7.88 12.06 -2.47
C GLU A 44 -7.17 13.39 -2.18
N ALA A 45 -7.72 14.24 -1.32
CA ALA A 45 -7.06 15.47 -0.88
C ALA A 45 -5.73 15.19 -0.17
N VAL A 46 -5.67 14.14 0.66
CA VAL A 46 -4.43 13.74 1.35
C VAL A 46 -3.41 13.13 0.37
N TRP A 47 -3.88 12.36 -0.62
CA TRP A 47 -3.01 11.67 -1.58
C TRP A 47 -2.57 12.54 -2.76
N SER A 48 -3.33 13.59 -3.11
CA SER A 48 -3.05 14.51 -4.22
C SER A 48 -1.99 15.57 -3.90
N ILE A 49 -1.51 15.63 -2.65
CA ILE A 49 -0.42 16.53 -2.26
C ILE A 49 0.80 16.22 -3.15
N PRO A 50 1.23 17.15 -4.03
CA PRO A 50 2.31 16.90 -4.95
C PRO A 50 3.56 16.61 -4.15
N LYS A 51 3.99 15.34 -4.19
CA LYS A 51 5.24 14.89 -3.60
C LYS A 51 6.38 15.40 -4.49
N GLN A 52 6.68 16.69 -4.41
CA GLN A 52 7.93 17.25 -4.92
C GLN A 52 9.06 16.61 -4.11
N GLY A 53 9.69 15.58 -4.68
CA GLY A 53 10.69 14.83 -3.96
C GLY A 53 11.74 14.30 -4.92
N ASP A 54 12.98 14.61 -4.60
CA ASP A 54 14.12 13.85 -5.08
C ASP A 54 13.89 12.37 -4.68
N VAL A 55 13.35 11.57 -5.60
CA VAL A 55 13.07 10.15 -5.36
C VAL A 55 14.37 9.37 -5.35
N SER A 56 14.61 8.66 -4.26
CA SER A 56 15.73 7.75 -4.10
C SER A 56 15.43 6.38 -4.67
N ILE A 57 16.48 5.61 -4.96
CA ILE A 57 16.35 4.23 -5.45
C ILE A 57 17.14 3.31 -4.54
N ALA A 58 16.51 2.22 -4.09
CA ALA A 58 17.18 1.17 -3.35
C ALA A 58 16.89 -0.24 -3.91
N LEU A 59 17.85 -1.14 -3.73
CA LEU A 59 17.86 -2.50 -4.25
C LEU A 59 17.91 -3.51 -3.10
N TRP A 60 16.98 -4.45 -3.08
CA TRP A 60 16.95 -5.54 -2.11
C TRP A 60 18.20 -6.42 -2.23
N GLN A 61 18.88 -6.65 -1.11
CA GLN A 61 20.00 -7.58 -0.98
C GLN A 61 19.53 -8.81 -0.20
N GLN A 62 19.52 -9.97 -0.85
CA GLN A 62 19.10 -11.22 -0.21
C GLN A 62 20.07 -11.68 0.88
N ASP A 63 21.37 -11.44 0.71
CA ASP A 63 22.40 -11.91 1.63
C ASP A 63 22.38 -11.18 2.98
N SER A 64 22.13 -9.87 2.95
CA SER A 64 22.11 -9.02 4.14
C SER A 64 20.71 -8.71 4.65
N LEU A 65 19.66 -9.12 3.94
CA LEU A 65 18.26 -8.80 4.23
C LEU A 65 18.02 -7.28 4.42
N THR A 66 18.73 -6.48 3.63
CA THR A 66 18.66 -5.01 3.66
C THR A 66 18.50 -4.43 2.27
N TYR A 67 18.11 -3.16 2.21
CA TYR A 67 18.00 -2.41 0.97
C TYR A 67 19.26 -1.55 0.76
N LEU A 68 20.00 -1.83 -0.30
CA LEU A 68 21.14 -1.00 -0.71
C LEU A 68 20.64 0.22 -1.46
N VAL A 69 20.94 1.42 -0.97
CA VAL A 69 20.63 2.67 -1.69
C VAL A 69 21.61 2.84 -2.86
N VAL A 70 21.08 2.82 -4.08
CA VAL A 70 21.86 2.98 -5.32
C VAL A 70 21.92 4.45 -5.73
N VAL A 71 20.79 5.15 -5.59
CA VAL A 71 20.68 6.57 -5.93
C VAL A 71 20.15 7.31 -4.70
N PRO A 72 21.03 7.90 -3.88
CA PRO A 72 20.60 8.72 -2.75
C PRO A 72 20.13 10.08 -3.25
N ARG A 73 18.90 10.44 -2.90
CA ARG A 73 18.21 11.66 -3.34
C ARG A 73 17.43 12.25 -2.16
N GLY A 74 17.53 13.57 -2.00
CA GLY A 74 16.87 14.29 -0.90
C GLY A 74 17.59 14.18 0.45
N LYS A 75 17.12 14.97 1.41
CA LYS A 75 17.73 15.09 2.76
C LYS A 75 17.24 14.03 3.75
N LEU A 76 16.10 13.38 3.48
CA LEU A 76 15.50 12.41 4.41
C LEU A 76 16.40 11.20 4.67
N LEU A 77 17.22 10.82 3.68
CA LEU A 77 18.18 9.72 3.81
C LEU A 77 19.35 10.02 4.77
N GLN A 78 19.59 11.28 5.15
CA GLN A 78 20.71 11.64 6.02
C GLN A 78 20.59 11.09 7.45
N HIS A 79 19.35 10.79 7.88
CA HIS A 79 19.05 10.32 9.25
C HIS A 79 18.51 8.88 9.27
N MET A 80 18.54 8.16 8.14
CA MET A 80 17.99 6.81 8.00
C MET A 80 19.09 5.84 7.59
N GLY A 81 19.00 4.59 8.03
CA GLY A 81 19.90 3.51 7.64
C GLY A 81 21.28 3.56 8.29
N PHE A 82 22.17 2.73 7.75
CA PHE A 82 23.55 2.60 8.21
C PHE A 82 24.51 2.48 7.02
N ASN A 83 25.74 2.95 7.23
CA ASN A 83 26.79 2.81 6.23
C ASN A 83 27.56 1.51 6.44
N TRP A 84 27.64 0.69 5.39
CA TRP A 84 28.42 -0.53 5.36
C TRP A 84 29.25 -0.59 4.08
N LYS A 85 30.57 -0.77 4.22
CA LYS A 85 31.54 -0.75 3.11
C LYS A 85 31.40 0.49 2.22
N GLY A 86 31.17 1.65 2.84
CA GLY A 86 31.01 2.93 2.13
C GLY A 86 29.72 3.09 1.34
N LYS A 87 28.72 2.21 1.55
CA LYS A 87 27.40 2.29 0.91
C LYS A 87 26.30 2.37 1.96
N LEU A 88 25.28 3.19 1.69
CA LEU A 88 24.12 3.33 2.56
C LEU A 88 23.17 2.14 2.39
N HIS A 89 22.88 1.48 3.50
CA HIS A 89 21.90 0.40 3.57
C HIS A 89 20.74 0.85 4.46
N LEU A 90 19.53 0.49 4.09
CA LEU A 90 18.32 0.72 4.85
C LEU A 90 17.81 -0.60 5.41
N HIS A 91 17.29 -0.55 6.63
CA HIS A 91 16.50 -1.64 7.18
C HIS A 91 15.17 -1.78 6.40
N PRO A 92 14.58 -2.99 6.34
CA PRO A 92 13.32 -3.20 5.65
C PRO A 92 12.19 -2.24 6.08
N GLU A 93 12.14 -1.90 7.37
CA GLU A 93 11.13 -1.01 7.96
C GLU A 93 11.34 0.44 7.49
N GLU A 94 12.58 0.91 7.49
CA GLU A 94 12.94 2.26 7.01
C GLU A 94 12.65 2.40 5.52
N ALA A 95 12.99 1.38 4.74
CA ALA A 95 12.73 1.33 3.30
C ALA A 95 11.23 1.37 2.99
N MET A 96 10.41 0.61 3.74
CA MET A 96 8.96 0.64 3.63
C MET A 96 8.38 2.02 3.99
N TYR A 97 8.84 2.62 5.09
CA TYR A 97 8.41 3.96 5.49
C TYR A 97 8.69 5.00 4.40
N LEU A 98 9.89 4.98 3.82
CA LEU A 98 10.26 5.92 2.74
C LEU A 98 9.47 5.67 1.45
N MET A 99 9.12 4.41 1.15
CA MET A 99 8.31 4.04 0.01
C MET A 99 6.87 4.53 0.14
N ASP A 100 6.25 4.39 1.33
CA ASP A 100 4.90 4.89 1.63
C ASP A 100 4.82 6.43 1.51
N ARG A 101 5.88 7.11 1.97
CA ARG A 101 6.06 8.56 1.78
C ARG A 101 6.37 8.96 0.33
N ALA A 102 6.54 8.00 -0.57
CA ALA A 102 6.98 8.14 -1.97
C ALA A 102 8.30 8.93 -2.12
N ASN A 103 9.20 8.78 -1.15
CA ASN A 103 10.57 9.29 -1.20
C ASN A 103 11.57 8.25 -1.74
N LEU A 104 11.15 6.98 -1.86
CA LEU A 104 12.01 5.87 -2.25
C LEU A 104 11.27 4.89 -3.16
N VAL A 105 11.95 4.45 -4.22
CA VAL A 105 11.49 3.34 -5.08
C VAL A 105 12.36 2.13 -4.79
N LEU A 106 11.71 1.00 -4.52
CA LEU A 106 12.36 -0.25 -4.19
C LEU A 106 12.41 -1.17 -5.40
N PHE A 107 13.53 -1.84 -5.56
CA PHE A 107 13.74 -2.85 -6.58
C PHE A 107 14.18 -4.17 -5.95
N ALA A 108 13.74 -5.30 -6.51
CA ALA A 108 14.29 -6.61 -6.20
C ALA A 108 14.78 -7.30 -7.47
N ARG A 109 15.79 -8.16 -7.31
CA ARG A 109 16.27 -8.98 -8.42
C ARG A 109 15.21 -10.04 -8.75
N SER A 110 14.79 -10.11 -10.01
CA SER A 110 13.85 -11.14 -10.45
C SER A 110 14.54 -12.51 -10.44
N PRO A 111 13.85 -13.58 -9.99
CA PRO A 111 14.39 -14.95 -10.02
C PRO A 111 14.69 -15.44 -11.44
N GLU A 112 14.08 -14.87 -12.48
CA GLU A 112 14.30 -15.24 -13.88
C GLU A 112 15.56 -14.61 -14.52
N GLY A 113 16.45 -14.01 -13.73
CA GLY A 113 17.69 -13.40 -14.22
C GLY A 113 17.49 -12.14 -15.07
N ARG A 114 16.25 -11.66 -15.21
CA ARG A 114 15.93 -10.37 -15.82
C ARG A 114 16.17 -9.23 -14.84
N GLN A 115 16.34 -8.04 -15.43
CA GLN A 115 16.60 -6.76 -14.78
C GLN A 115 15.87 -6.59 -13.43
N PRO A 116 16.44 -5.83 -12.48
CA PRO A 116 15.77 -5.57 -11.22
C PRO A 116 14.35 -5.02 -11.48
N ALA A 117 13.36 -5.68 -10.89
CA ALA A 117 11.95 -5.32 -11.00
C ALA A 117 11.60 -4.35 -9.88
N GLN A 118 10.85 -3.30 -10.22
CA GLN A 118 10.29 -2.39 -9.24
C GLN A 118 9.27 -3.15 -8.39
N LEU A 119 9.31 -2.94 -7.08
CA LEU A 119 8.37 -3.52 -6.13
C LEU A 119 7.19 -2.59 -5.92
N SER A 120 6.00 -3.17 -5.76
CA SER A 120 4.86 -2.52 -5.11
C SER A 120 5.00 -2.55 -3.59
N LEU A 121 4.24 -1.69 -2.89
CA LEU A 121 4.30 -1.60 -1.43
C LEU A 121 3.93 -2.95 -0.77
N LEU A 122 2.95 -3.67 -1.34
CA LEU A 122 2.55 -4.99 -0.88
C LEU A 122 3.65 -6.04 -1.09
N GLU A 123 4.35 -6.01 -2.22
CA GLU A 123 5.46 -6.93 -2.48
C GLU A 123 6.65 -6.65 -1.56
N ALA A 124 6.97 -5.38 -1.31
CA ALA A 124 7.98 -4.98 -0.34
C ALA A 124 7.64 -5.48 1.07
N TYR A 125 6.38 -5.38 1.49
CA TYR A 125 5.91 -5.93 2.77
C TYR A 125 6.06 -7.46 2.84
N ARG A 126 5.67 -8.18 1.78
CA ARG A 126 5.86 -9.64 1.71
C ARG A 126 7.32 -10.04 1.82
N LEU A 127 8.22 -9.30 1.16
CA LEU A 127 9.66 -9.54 1.26
C LEU A 127 10.17 -9.31 2.69
N MET A 128 9.76 -8.22 3.33
CA MET A 128 10.08 -7.95 4.74
C MET A 128 9.62 -9.11 5.63
N VAL A 129 8.35 -9.51 5.57
CA VAL A 129 7.83 -10.63 6.39
C VAL A 129 8.60 -11.92 6.12
N SER A 130 8.90 -12.23 4.86
CA SER A 130 9.67 -13.43 4.50
C SER A 130 11.09 -13.41 5.07
N SER A 131 11.71 -12.23 5.18
CA SER A 131 13.04 -12.05 5.76
C SER A 131 13.04 -12.26 7.28
N PHE A 132 11.97 -11.84 7.97
CA PHE A 132 11.79 -12.11 9.40
C PHE A 132 11.59 -13.60 9.69
N THR A 133 10.78 -14.28 8.88
CA THR A 133 10.51 -15.72 9.09
C THR A 133 11.71 -16.62 8.84
N LYS A 134 12.72 -16.16 8.10
CA LYS A 134 13.96 -16.93 7.85
C LYS A 134 15.00 -16.81 8.98
N ASN A 135 14.82 -15.85 9.88
CA ASN A 135 15.74 -15.58 10.99
C ASN A 135 15.29 -16.22 12.33
N ILE A 136 14.26 -17.08 12.31
CA ILE A 136 13.78 -17.89 13.43
C ILE A 136 14.04 -19.36 13.09
#